data_AF-A0A0E4GX41-F1
#
_entry.id   AF-A0A0E4GX41-F1
#
_cell.length_a   1.000
_cell.length_b   1.000
_cell.length_c   1.000
_cell.angle_alpha   90.00
_cell.angle_beta   90.00
_cell.angle_gamma   90.00
#
_symmetry.space_group_name_H-M   'P 1'
#
loop_
_entity.id
_entity.type
_entity.pdbx_description
1 polymer ?
#
loop_
_entity_poly.entity_id
_entity_poly.type
_entity_poly.pdbx_seq_one_letter_code
_entity_poly.pdbx_strand_id
1 'polypeptide(L)'
;MAGAPGAPAERWRVAELCRDDGHRPLLTYQPYSESEDLNDESTLTSPSAPEKDRTNISNMARFARHIAAFVALCVACGLGAICAACGEGTNTTNLVHSEHISKATFKGIWPVSVDGGTLACDATKGGSITFTPDGSNDTYASNGTAMGWAPKEGWKDFHDIWLDDPDGLGPKVNSRDFDAEAQKLCSMNRT
;
A
#
# COMPACT_ATOMS: atom_id res chain seq x y z
N MET A 1 7.96 -53.75 8.39
CA MET A 1 6.92 -53.04 7.60
C MET A 1 7.15 -51.56 7.83
N ALA A 2 7.84 -50.91 6.90
CA ALA A 2 8.22 -49.50 7.00
C ALA A 2 7.11 -48.64 6.39
N GLY A 3 6.60 -47.68 7.17
CA GLY A 3 5.62 -46.68 6.73
C GLY A 3 6.29 -45.58 5.91
N ALA A 4 5.61 -45.14 4.85
CA ALA A 4 6.10 -44.15 3.89
C ALA A 4 6.22 -42.74 4.51
N PRO A 5 7.24 -41.94 4.14
CA PRO A 5 7.32 -40.54 4.49
C PRO A 5 6.37 -39.67 3.64
N GLY A 6 5.75 -38.69 4.29
CA GLY A 6 4.73 -37.80 3.72
C GLY A 6 5.27 -36.77 2.72
N ALA A 7 4.40 -36.37 1.80
CA ALA A 7 4.67 -35.38 0.76
C ALA A 7 4.78 -33.95 1.33
N PRO A 8 5.76 -33.13 0.87
CA PRO A 8 5.86 -31.73 1.26
C PRO A 8 4.86 -30.82 0.52
N ALA A 9 4.36 -29.81 1.23
CA ALA A 9 3.39 -28.83 0.75
C ALA A 9 3.94 -27.94 -0.38
N GLU A 10 3.16 -27.82 -1.46
CA GLU A 10 3.46 -26.99 -2.64
C GLU A 10 3.42 -25.50 -2.31
N ARG A 11 4.53 -24.80 -2.55
CA ARG A 11 4.67 -23.36 -2.41
C ARG A 11 4.63 -22.71 -3.79
N TRP A 12 3.48 -22.18 -4.17
CA TRP A 12 3.27 -21.47 -5.43
C TRP A 12 3.98 -20.10 -5.41
N ARG A 13 4.84 -19.81 -6.39
CA ARG A 13 5.20 -18.44 -6.76
C ARG A 13 4.57 -18.12 -8.12
N VAL A 14 3.79 -17.05 -8.16
CA VAL A 14 3.35 -16.42 -9.41
C VAL A 14 4.52 -15.57 -9.91
N ALA A 15 5.15 -15.98 -11.01
CA ALA A 15 6.09 -15.14 -11.74
C ALA A 15 5.31 -14.39 -12.82
N GLU A 16 5.09 -13.10 -12.60
CA GLU A 16 4.41 -12.21 -13.54
C GLU A 16 5.43 -11.72 -14.57
N LEU A 17 5.47 -12.38 -15.73
CA LEU A 17 6.21 -11.91 -16.90
C LEU A 17 5.34 -10.88 -17.62
N CYS A 18 5.66 -9.60 -17.43
CA CYS A 18 5.12 -8.54 -18.29
C CYS A 18 5.62 -8.76 -19.73
N ARG A 19 4.70 -9.08 -20.66
CA ARG A 19 4.93 -8.88 -22.08
C ARG A 19 3.68 -8.33 -22.74
N ASP A 20 3.81 -7.11 -23.24
CA ASP A 20 2.97 -6.49 -24.26
C ASP A 20 2.94 -7.42 -25.48
N ASP A 21 1.79 -8.04 -25.74
CA ASP A 21 1.23 -8.25 -27.07
C ASP A 21 -0.11 -9.00 -26.93
N GLY A 22 -1.15 -8.44 -27.53
CA GLY A 22 -2.56 -8.84 -27.36
C GLY A 22 -2.95 -10.21 -27.93
N HIS A 23 -2.32 -11.28 -27.44
CA HIS A 23 -2.73 -12.66 -27.71
C HIS A 23 -2.86 -13.47 -26.42
N ARG A 24 -4.00 -14.17 -26.28
CA ARG A 24 -4.29 -15.09 -25.17
C ARG A 24 -3.18 -16.12 -25.00
N PRO A 25 -2.60 -16.29 -23.80
CA PRO A 25 -1.58 -17.32 -23.59
C PRO A 25 -2.22 -18.71 -23.64
N LEU A 26 -1.69 -19.55 -24.53
CA LEU A 26 -1.82 -21.01 -24.44
C LEU A 26 -0.90 -21.48 -23.30
N LEU A 27 -1.49 -22.08 -22.26
CA LEU A 27 -0.77 -22.71 -21.17
C LEU A 27 0.00 -23.92 -21.72
N THR A 28 1.28 -23.73 -22.05
CA THR A 28 2.20 -24.84 -22.34
C THR A 28 2.84 -25.33 -21.05
N TYR A 29 2.51 -26.55 -20.69
CA TYR A 29 3.06 -27.29 -19.55
C TYR A 29 4.52 -27.70 -19.87
N GLN A 30 5.50 -27.21 -19.12
CA GLN A 30 6.86 -27.76 -19.17
C GLN A 30 7.14 -28.57 -17.90
N PRO A 31 7.46 -29.87 -18.00
CA PRO A 31 7.97 -30.63 -16.86
C PRO A 31 9.40 -30.14 -16.56
N TYR A 32 9.63 -29.73 -15.31
CA TYR A 32 10.95 -29.33 -14.82
C TYR A 32 11.79 -30.57 -14.54
N SER A 33 12.94 -30.69 -15.22
CA SER A 33 13.94 -31.72 -14.96
C SER A 33 14.77 -31.34 -13.74
N GLU A 34 14.73 -32.22 -12.74
CA GLU A 34 15.51 -32.20 -11.50
C GLU A 34 17.01 -32.27 -11.81
N SER A 35 17.76 -31.19 -11.54
CA SER A 35 19.22 -31.24 -11.46
C SER A 35 19.62 -31.22 -10.00
N GLU A 36 20.04 -32.39 -9.52
CA GLU A 36 20.69 -32.60 -8.23
C GLU A 36 22.05 -31.88 -8.22
N ASP A 37 22.14 -30.76 -7.52
CA ASP A 37 23.43 -30.19 -7.11
C ASP A 37 23.53 -30.28 -5.58
N LEU A 38 24.05 -31.41 -5.14
CA LEU A 38 24.78 -31.60 -3.88
C LEU A 38 26.13 -30.87 -3.98
N ASN A 39 26.56 -30.28 -2.86
CA ASN A 39 27.84 -29.63 -2.51
C ASN A 39 27.62 -28.14 -2.16
N ASP A 40 28.21 -27.56 -1.11
CA ASP A 40 29.22 -28.03 -0.18
C ASP A 40 29.18 -27.14 1.07
N GLU A 41 29.68 -27.71 2.14
CA GLU A 41 30.05 -27.09 3.41
C GLU A 41 31.04 -25.94 3.19
N SER A 42 30.77 -24.74 3.74
CA SER A 42 31.80 -23.80 4.22
C SER A 42 31.23 -22.56 4.92
N THR A 43 31.37 -22.58 6.24
CA THR A 43 32.03 -21.54 7.07
C THR A 43 31.89 -20.07 6.65
N LEU A 44 31.24 -19.24 7.48
CA LEU A 44 31.52 -17.80 7.68
C LEU A 44 30.80 -17.34 8.96
N THR A 45 31.49 -17.32 10.10
CA THR A 45 32.19 -16.17 10.68
C THR A 45 31.26 -14.99 10.96
N SER A 46 30.93 -14.85 12.25
CA SER A 46 30.26 -13.70 12.86
C SER A 46 31.18 -12.46 12.84
N PRO A 47 30.70 -11.29 12.36
CA PRO A 47 31.32 -10.00 12.65
C PRO A 47 30.55 -9.28 13.77
N SER A 48 31.30 -9.01 14.83
CA SER A 48 31.01 -8.09 15.92
C SER A 48 30.61 -6.69 15.44
N ALA A 49 29.68 -6.08 16.16
CA ALA A 49 29.36 -4.66 16.12
C ALA A 49 30.59 -3.77 16.37
N PRO A 50 30.64 -2.61 15.72
CA PRO A 50 30.85 -1.33 16.41
C PRO A 50 29.88 -0.26 15.86
N GLU A 51 29.18 0.50 16.70
CA GLU A 51 29.63 1.77 17.31
C GLU A 51 28.82 2.92 16.71
N LYS A 52 27.79 3.32 17.46
CA LYS A 52 27.40 4.71 17.76
C LYS A 52 28.04 5.79 16.87
N ASP A 53 27.23 6.38 15.99
CA ASP A 53 27.47 7.75 15.55
C ASP A 53 26.26 8.64 15.86
N ARG A 54 26.44 9.42 16.94
CA ARG A 54 25.72 10.66 17.16
C ARG A 54 26.22 11.62 16.08
N THR A 55 25.32 12.46 15.55
CA THR A 55 25.51 13.89 15.23
C THR A 55 24.92 14.21 13.87
N ASN A 56 23.75 14.88 13.86
CA ASN A 56 23.61 16.19 13.22
C ASN A 56 22.19 16.75 13.44
N ILE A 57 21.94 17.16 14.68
CA ILE A 57 20.93 18.18 14.98
C ILE A 57 21.63 19.53 14.75
N SER A 58 21.72 19.98 13.51
CA SER A 58 22.11 21.37 13.20
C SER A 58 21.83 21.68 11.75
N ASN A 59 20.57 21.94 11.37
CA ASN A 59 20.24 22.69 10.14
C ASN A 59 18.81 23.30 10.12
N MET A 60 18.16 23.50 11.27
CA MET A 60 16.82 24.14 11.34
C MET A 60 16.83 25.60 11.83
N ALA A 61 17.98 26.29 11.81
CA ALA A 61 18.09 27.67 12.32
C ALA A 61 18.61 28.69 11.29
N ARG A 62 18.40 28.47 9.98
CA ARG A 62 18.80 29.43 8.94
C ARG A 62 17.73 29.82 7.91
N PHE A 63 16.48 29.37 8.06
CA PHE A 63 15.39 29.78 7.15
C PHE A 63 14.54 30.95 7.67
N ALA A 64 14.74 31.41 8.91
CA ALA A 64 13.93 32.44 9.55
C ALA A 64 14.45 33.90 9.36
N ARG A 65 15.35 34.16 8.39
CA ARG A 65 15.90 35.52 8.17
C ARG A 65 15.55 36.18 6.84
N HIS A 66 14.82 35.51 5.94
CA HIS A 66 14.49 36.10 4.62
C HIS A 66 13.02 36.49 4.42
N ILE A 67 12.13 36.23 5.37
CA ILE A 67 10.70 36.57 5.22
C ILE A 67 10.41 38.04 5.56
N ALA A 68 11.25 38.69 6.38
CA ALA A 68 10.98 40.07 6.85
C ALA A 68 11.39 41.18 5.87
N ALA A 69 12.17 40.89 4.82
CA ALA A 69 12.65 41.91 3.88
C ALA A 69 11.80 42.05 2.60
N PHE A 70 10.91 41.09 2.32
CA PHE A 70 10.09 41.11 1.10
C PHE A 70 8.75 41.87 1.25
N VAL A 71 8.32 42.16 2.48
CA VAL A 71 7.03 42.85 2.73
C VAL A 71 7.15 44.37 2.60
N ALA A 72 8.36 44.94 2.72
CA ALA A 72 8.55 46.40 2.76
C ALA A 72 8.78 47.08 1.40
N LEU A 73 9.00 46.33 0.31
CA LEU A 73 9.33 46.90 -1.01
C LEU A 73 8.14 46.97 -1.99
N CYS A 74 6.94 46.52 -1.60
CA CYS A 74 5.76 46.55 -2.48
C CYS A 74 4.87 47.79 -2.29
N VAL A 75 5.13 48.66 -1.31
CA VAL A 75 4.23 49.79 -0.98
C VAL A 75 4.56 51.07 -1.77
N ALA A 76 5.72 51.19 -2.43
CA ALA A 76 6.14 52.45 -3.03
C ALA A 76 6.01 52.56 -4.56
N CYS A 77 5.73 51.48 -5.29
CA CYS A 77 5.61 51.53 -6.75
C CYS A 77 4.16 51.29 -7.19
N GLY A 78 3.31 52.30 -6.97
CA GLY A 78 2.02 52.39 -7.63
C GLY A 78 2.20 52.66 -9.12
N LEU A 79 2.16 51.62 -9.94
CA LEU A 79 1.78 51.67 -11.36
C LEU A 79 1.47 50.26 -11.85
N GLY A 80 0.30 50.14 -12.47
CA GLY A 80 -0.38 48.89 -12.72
C GLY A 80 0.35 47.93 -13.65
N ALA A 81 0.35 46.67 -13.23
CA ALA A 81 0.20 45.53 -14.11
C ALA A 81 -0.59 44.51 -13.29
N ILE A 82 -1.92 44.55 -13.43
CA ILE A 82 -2.78 43.48 -12.96
C ILE A 82 -2.48 42.31 -13.89
N CYS A 83 -1.43 41.55 -13.58
CA CYS A 83 -1.30 40.21 -14.10
C CYS A 83 -2.51 39.46 -13.55
N ALA A 84 -3.55 39.36 -14.37
CA ALA A 84 -4.45 38.23 -14.32
C ALA A 84 -3.56 37.00 -14.57
N ALA A 85 -2.88 36.56 -13.51
CA ALA A 85 -2.43 35.20 -13.41
C ALA A 85 -3.72 34.40 -13.42
N CYS A 86 -4.17 34.01 -14.61
CA CYS A 86 -4.94 32.81 -14.76
C CYS A 86 -4.08 31.75 -14.10
N GLY A 87 -4.39 31.46 -12.83
CA GLY A 87 -3.93 30.24 -12.21
C GLY A 87 -4.39 29.15 -13.15
N GLU A 88 -3.46 28.65 -13.95
CA GLU A 88 -3.61 27.38 -14.62
C GLU A 88 -3.87 26.43 -13.48
N GLY A 89 -5.16 26.12 -13.29
CA GLY A 89 -5.62 25.22 -12.27
C GLY A 89 -4.95 23.91 -12.61
N THR A 90 -3.81 23.65 -11.96
CA THR A 90 -3.21 22.34 -11.96
C THR A 90 -4.34 21.45 -11.46
N ASN A 91 -4.92 20.66 -12.36
CA ASN A 91 -5.71 19.51 -12.00
C ASN A 91 -4.75 18.62 -11.22
N THR A 92 -4.63 18.90 -9.92
CA THR A 92 -3.90 18.08 -8.98
C THR A 92 -4.74 16.83 -8.88
N THR A 93 -4.40 15.88 -9.74
CA THR A 93 -4.92 14.53 -9.73
C THR A 93 -4.68 14.00 -8.33
N ASN A 94 -5.72 13.93 -7.51
CA ASN A 94 -5.56 13.44 -6.16
C ASN A 94 -5.32 11.94 -6.27
N LEU A 95 -4.08 11.50 -6.04
CA LEU A 95 -3.69 10.11 -6.22
C LEU A 95 -4.08 9.24 -5.00
N VAL A 96 -4.68 9.84 -3.97
CA VAL A 96 -5.22 9.13 -2.81
C VAL A 96 -6.67 9.54 -2.62
N HIS A 97 -7.57 8.58 -2.76
CA HIS A 97 -9.00 8.79 -2.56
C HIS A 97 -9.47 7.99 -1.35
N SER A 98 -10.34 8.60 -0.55
CA SER A 98 -10.91 7.95 0.62
C SER A 98 -12.39 8.27 0.77
N GLU A 99 -13.11 7.34 1.39
CA GLU A 99 -14.52 7.47 1.73
C GLU A 99 -14.77 6.85 3.10
N HIS A 100 -15.69 7.44 3.85
CA HIS A 100 -16.18 6.83 5.09
C HIS A 100 -17.24 5.79 4.75
N ILE A 101 -17.07 4.58 5.27
CA ILE A 101 -18.01 3.47 5.09
C ILE A 101 -18.41 2.91 6.45
N SER A 102 -19.63 2.38 6.51
CA SER A 102 -20.15 1.75 7.72
C SER A 102 -20.91 0.48 7.39
N LYS A 103 -21.02 -0.42 8.36
CA LYS A 103 -21.84 -1.63 8.27
C LYS A 103 -23.30 -1.33 7.90
N ALA A 104 -23.82 -0.18 8.33
CA ALA A 104 -25.19 0.23 8.05
C ALA A 104 -25.41 0.70 6.60
N THR A 105 -24.37 1.24 5.96
CA THR A 105 -24.45 1.83 4.61
C THR A 105 -23.84 0.94 3.53
N PHE A 106 -23.01 -0.03 3.92
CA PHE A 106 -22.30 -0.91 3.00
C PHE A 106 -23.25 -1.87 2.28
N LYS A 107 -23.09 -1.96 0.96
CA LYS A 107 -23.86 -2.85 0.11
C LYS A 107 -23.11 -4.16 -0.06
N GLY A 108 -23.50 -5.18 0.70
CA GLY A 108 -22.87 -6.50 0.64
C GLY A 108 -22.74 -7.10 2.04
N ILE A 109 -21.88 -8.10 2.17
CA ILE A 109 -21.56 -8.70 3.46
C ILE A 109 -20.42 -7.90 4.10
N TRP A 110 -20.65 -7.38 5.30
CA TRP A 110 -19.66 -6.62 6.04
C TRP A 110 -18.58 -7.55 6.63
N PRO A 111 -17.29 -7.45 6.23
CA PRO A 111 -16.30 -8.46 6.58
C PRO A 111 -15.51 -8.16 7.85
N VAL A 112 -15.64 -6.97 8.45
CA VAL A 112 -14.81 -6.55 9.60
C VAL A 112 -15.59 -6.46 10.90
N SER A 113 -14.90 -6.62 12.03
CA SER A 113 -15.51 -6.65 13.37
C SER A 113 -15.98 -5.29 13.88
N VAL A 114 -15.45 -4.19 13.31
CA VAL A 114 -15.82 -2.82 13.66
C VAL A 114 -17.00 -2.32 12.83
N ASP A 115 -17.75 -1.33 13.34
CA ASP A 115 -18.98 -0.86 12.68
C ASP A 115 -18.75 0.12 11.52
N GLY A 116 -17.58 0.75 11.44
CA GLY A 116 -17.27 1.75 10.43
C GLY A 116 -15.84 2.24 10.46
N GLY A 117 -15.47 2.98 9.43
CA GLY A 117 -14.13 3.54 9.27
C GLY A 117 -13.92 4.20 7.92
N THR A 118 -12.69 4.67 7.71
CA THR A 118 -12.26 5.26 6.44
C THR A 118 -11.65 4.19 5.56
N LEU A 119 -12.26 3.95 4.39
CA LEU A 119 -11.70 3.14 3.32
C LEU A 119 -10.92 4.04 2.37
N ALA A 120 -9.70 3.67 2.01
CA ALA A 120 -8.85 4.47 1.14
C ALA A 120 -8.21 3.62 0.05
N CYS A 121 -7.99 4.25 -1.11
CA CYS A 121 -7.11 3.75 -2.15
C CYS A 121 -6.00 4.75 -2.45
N ASP A 122 -4.76 4.27 -2.40
CA ASP A 122 -3.56 5.01 -2.77
C ASP A 122 -3.04 4.52 -4.14
N ALA A 123 -3.32 5.28 -5.19
CA ALA A 123 -2.86 5.02 -6.55
C ALA A 123 -1.35 5.23 -6.71
N THR A 124 -0.71 6.06 -5.87
CA THR A 124 0.76 6.21 -5.87
C THR A 124 1.45 4.94 -5.42
N LYS A 125 0.76 4.12 -4.62
CA LYS A 125 1.22 2.83 -4.12
C LYS A 125 0.58 1.66 -4.88
N GLY A 126 0.35 1.84 -6.18
CA GLY A 126 -0.13 0.77 -7.07
C GLY A 126 -1.57 0.32 -6.80
N GLY A 127 -2.42 1.18 -6.23
CA GLY A 127 -3.78 0.81 -5.84
C GLY A 127 -3.82 0.05 -4.51
N SER A 128 -2.99 0.46 -3.55
CA SER A 128 -3.03 -0.08 -2.20
C SER A 128 -4.35 0.31 -1.55
N ILE A 129 -5.12 -0.69 -1.09
CA ILE A 129 -6.38 -0.49 -0.38
C ILE A 129 -6.13 -0.61 1.12
N THR A 130 -6.54 0.39 1.87
CA THR A 130 -6.42 0.42 3.33
C THR A 130 -7.74 0.77 4.00
N PHE A 131 -7.85 0.35 5.27
CA PHE A 131 -8.99 0.67 6.11
C PHE A 131 -8.55 1.13 7.49
N THR A 132 -9.09 2.25 7.97
CA THR A 132 -8.82 2.81 9.29
C THR A 132 -10.13 2.85 10.08
N PRO A 133 -10.31 1.99 11.10
CA PRO A 133 -11.51 1.98 11.93
C PRO A 133 -11.80 3.33 12.60
N ASP A 134 -13.07 3.65 12.79
CA ASP A 134 -13.48 4.87 13.50
C ASP A 134 -12.88 4.92 14.91
N GLY A 135 -12.26 6.05 15.26
CA GLY A 135 -11.60 6.25 16.55
C GLY A 135 -10.27 5.51 16.74
N SER A 136 -9.79 4.80 15.72
CA SER A 136 -8.47 4.16 15.72
C SER A 136 -7.41 5.02 15.02
N ASN A 137 -6.15 4.88 15.44
CA ASN A 137 -4.99 5.38 14.70
C ASN A 137 -4.33 4.29 13.84
N ASP A 138 -4.85 3.06 13.90
CA ASP A 138 -4.32 1.92 13.19
C ASP A 138 -4.95 1.81 11.80
N THR A 139 -4.11 1.66 10.80
CA THR A 139 -4.50 1.46 9.41
C THR A 139 -4.18 0.03 9.00
N TYR A 140 -5.16 -0.66 8.41
CA TYR A 140 -5.08 -2.07 8.03
C TYR A 140 -4.96 -2.22 6.52
N ALA A 141 -4.07 -3.10 6.07
CA ALA A 141 -3.81 -3.38 4.67
C ALA A 141 -4.80 -4.41 4.11
N SER A 142 -5.81 -3.96 3.36
CA SER A 142 -6.94 -4.80 2.91
C SER A 142 -6.58 -5.74 1.76
N ASN A 143 -5.72 -5.29 0.82
CA ASN A 143 -5.36 -6.07 -0.36
C ASN A 143 -3.87 -6.45 -0.42
N GLY A 144 -3.52 -7.35 -1.35
CA GLY A 144 -2.14 -7.81 -1.55
C GLY A 144 -1.14 -6.70 -1.79
N THR A 145 -1.51 -5.68 -2.57
CA THR A 145 -0.67 -4.51 -2.82
C THR A 145 -0.38 -3.76 -1.52
N ALA A 146 -1.41 -3.48 -0.72
CA ALA A 146 -1.24 -2.81 0.56
C ALA A 146 -0.40 -3.64 1.55
N MET A 147 -0.57 -4.96 1.57
CA MET A 147 0.27 -5.85 2.38
C MET A 147 1.75 -5.77 1.99
N GLY A 148 2.05 -5.61 0.70
CA GLY A 148 3.42 -5.39 0.23
C GLY A 148 4.04 -4.08 0.74
N TRP A 149 3.24 -3.04 0.95
CA TRP A 149 3.66 -1.75 1.51
C TRP A 149 3.64 -1.68 3.03
N ALA A 150 2.89 -2.57 3.69
CA ALA A 150 2.64 -2.53 5.12
C ALA A 150 3.91 -2.42 5.99
N PRO A 151 5.02 -3.15 5.75
CA PRO A 151 6.24 -3.01 6.56
C PRO A 151 6.88 -1.62 6.52
N LYS A 152 6.66 -0.88 5.42
CA LYS A 152 7.24 0.44 5.18
C LYS A 152 6.34 1.55 5.73
N GLU A 153 5.03 1.35 5.66
CA GLU A 153 4.02 2.33 6.06
C GLU A 153 3.54 2.14 7.50
N GLY A 154 3.88 1.00 8.14
CA GLY A 154 3.40 0.65 9.48
C GLY A 154 1.94 0.21 9.51
N TRP A 155 1.40 -0.27 8.38
CA TRP A 155 0.04 -0.79 8.34
C TRP A 155 -0.05 -2.18 8.99
N LYS A 156 -1.18 -2.45 9.64
CA LYS A 156 -1.48 -3.74 10.27
C LYS A 156 -2.08 -4.72 9.26
N ASP A 157 -2.04 -6.00 9.62
CA ASP A 157 -2.67 -7.06 8.83
C ASP A 157 -4.19 -6.98 8.98
N PHE A 158 -4.91 -6.93 7.86
CA PHE A 158 -6.37 -6.89 7.86
C PHE A 158 -7.01 -8.10 8.57
N HIS A 159 -6.31 -9.24 8.66
CA HIS A 159 -6.77 -10.41 9.42
C HIS A 159 -7.08 -10.11 10.88
N ASP A 160 -6.43 -9.11 11.49
CA ASP A 160 -6.62 -8.73 12.89
C ASP A 160 -8.05 -8.23 13.16
N ILE A 161 -8.73 -7.71 12.15
CA ILE A 161 -10.11 -7.19 12.24
C ILE A 161 -11.11 -8.00 11.40
N TRP A 162 -10.65 -9.04 10.70
CA TRP A 162 -11.46 -9.82 9.78
C TRP A 162 -12.33 -10.84 10.51
N LEU A 163 -13.65 -10.72 10.34
CA LEU A 163 -14.64 -11.65 10.87
C LEU A 163 -14.48 -13.06 10.31
N ASP A 164 -14.67 -14.04 11.19
CA ASP A 164 -14.85 -15.44 10.82
C ASP A 164 -16.18 -15.62 10.09
N ASP A 165 -16.21 -16.52 9.11
CA ASP A 165 -17.43 -16.82 8.33
C ASP A 165 -18.47 -17.52 9.22
N PRO A 166 -19.65 -16.93 9.47
CA PRO A 166 -20.67 -17.55 10.31
C PRO A 166 -21.28 -18.80 9.68
N ASP A 167 -21.24 -18.94 8.35
CA ASP A 167 -21.83 -20.08 7.63
C ASP A 167 -20.86 -21.27 7.53
N GLY A 168 -19.61 -21.09 7.96
CA GLY A 168 -18.57 -22.13 7.95
C GLY A 168 -18.14 -22.57 6.54
N LEU A 169 -18.47 -21.79 5.50
CA LEU A 169 -18.09 -22.08 4.12
C LEU A 169 -16.63 -21.68 3.84
N GLY A 170 -16.06 -20.80 4.65
CA GLY A 170 -14.65 -20.45 4.65
C GLY A 170 -14.12 -20.12 6.05
N PRO A 171 -12.80 -19.83 6.16
CA PRO A 171 -12.21 -19.39 7.42
C PRO A 171 -12.59 -17.95 7.78
N LYS A 172 -12.99 -17.14 6.80
CA LYS A 172 -13.25 -15.70 6.93
C LYS A 172 -14.39 -15.25 6.03
N VAL A 173 -15.13 -14.22 6.45
CA VAL A 173 -16.17 -13.59 5.64
C VAL A 173 -15.58 -13.08 4.33
N ASN A 174 -16.27 -13.26 3.20
CA ASN A 174 -15.73 -12.82 1.91
C ASN A 174 -15.54 -11.28 1.87
N SER A 175 -14.30 -10.80 1.66
CA SER A 175 -13.94 -9.38 1.59
C SER A 175 -14.02 -8.78 0.18
N ARG A 176 -14.38 -9.56 -0.84
CA ARG A 176 -14.32 -9.13 -2.24
C ARG A 176 -15.15 -7.88 -2.52
N ASP A 177 -16.36 -7.80 -1.97
CA ASP A 177 -17.23 -6.63 -2.16
C ASP A 177 -16.63 -5.38 -1.48
N PHE A 178 -15.94 -5.57 -0.36
CA PHE A 178 -15.28 -4.51 0.40
C PHE A 178 -14.08 -3.95 -0.38
N ASP A 179 -13.22 -4.82 -0.92
CA ASP A 179 -12.11 -4.42 -1.78
C ASP A 179 -12.61 -3.80 -3.11
N ALA A 180 -13.73 -4.31 -3.66
CA ALA A 180 -14.34 -3.75 -4.86
C ALA A 180 -14.86 -2.32 -4.63
N GLU A 181 -15.39 -1.99 -3.46
CA GLU A 181 -15.79 -0.63 -3.12
C GLU A 181 -14.58 0.31 -3.09
N ALA A 182 -13.49 -0.10 -2.45
CA ALA A 182 -12.25 0.69 -2.42
C ALA A 182 -11.64 0.87 -3.81
N GLN A 183 -11.71 -0.15 -4.67
CA GLN A 183 -11.15 -0.10 -6.02
C GLN A 183 -11.83 0.99 -6.89
N LYS A 184 -13.11 1.31 -6.62
CA LYS A 184 -13.80 2.42 -7.28
C LYS A 184 -13.13 3.76 -6.95
N LEU A 185 -12.66 3.92 -5.71
CA LEU A 185 -11.92 5.11 -5.27
C LEU A 185 -10.65 5.31 -6.10
N CYS A 186 -9.92 4.23 -6.41
CA CYS A 186 -8.72 4.31 -7.25
C CYS A 186 -8.99 4.83 -8.69
N SER A 187 -10.23 4.69 -9.16
CA SER A 187 -10.61 5.03 -10.53
C SER A 187 -11.18 6.45 -10.66
N MET A 188 -11.30 7.20 -9.57
CA MET A 188 -11.87 8.56 -9.54
C MET A 188 -10.96 9.62 -10.20
N ASN A 189 -9.76 9.25 -10.62
CA ASN A 189 -8.76 10.15 -11.20
C ASN A 189 -8.64 10.06 -12.74
N ARG A 190 -9.63 9.46 -13.42
CA ARG A 190 -9.63 9.17 -14.88
C ARG A 190 -10.66 9.99 -15.70
N THR A 191 -10.95 11.22 -15.29
CA THR A 191 -11.82 12.17 -16.03
C THR A 191 -11.05 13.40 -16.43
#